data_AF-A0A351F557-F1
#
_entry.id   AF-A0A351F557-F1
#
_cell.length_a   1.000
_cell.length_b   1.000
_cell.length_c   1.000
_cell.angle_alpha   90.00
_cell.angle_beta   90.00
_cell.angle_gamma   90.00
#
_symmetry.space_group_name_H-M   'P 1'
#
loop_
_entity.id
_entity.type
_entity.pdbx_description
1 polymer ?
#
loop_
_entity_poly.entity_id
_entity_poly.type
_entity_poly.pdbx_seq_one_letter_code
_entity_poly.pdbx_strand_id
1 'polypeptide(L)'
;KSFVFRQFKHTYIPDEFFVQTVMINSNFADNLHSKKFDDDHEACLRYIDWTRGHPYTFKSEDYDELMNSGCLFARKFSIVQDDKIVRKITSTVLNG
;
A
#
# COMPACT_ATOMS: atom_id res chain seq x y z
N LYS A 1 -13.31 21.08 -1.66
CA LYS A 1 -14.32 20.23 -0.97
C LYS A 1 -15.58 19.99 -1.81
N SER A 2 -16.25 21.02 -2.33
CA SER A 2 -17.49 20.87 -3.12
C SER A 2 -17.34 20.04 -4.41
N PHE A 3 -16.23 20.20 -5.15
CA PHE A 3 -15.92 19.39 -6.34
C PHE A 3 -15.83 17.89 -6.01
N VAL A 4 -15.00 17.52 -5.03
CA VAL A 4 -14.74 16.12 -4.64
C VAL A 4 -16.04 15.40 -4.30
N PHE A 5 -16.87 15.97 -3.42
CA PHE A 5 -18.13 15.33 -3.04
C PHE A 5 -19.13 15.24 -4.20
N ARG A 6 -19.21 16.27 -5.06
CA ARG A 6 -20.11 16.22 -6.22
C ARG A 6 -19.70 15.13 -7.21
N GLN A 7 -18.41 14.93 -7.43
CA GLN A 7 -17.89 14.01 -8.44
C GLN A 7 -17.82 12.55 -7.94
N PHE A 8 -17.40 12.33 -6.69
CA PHE A 8 -17.00 10.99 -6.21
C PHE A 8 -17.93 10.39 -5.15
N LYS A 9 -18.92 11.13 -4.61
CA LYS A 9 -19.76 10.62 -3.49
C LYS A 9 -20.60 9.39 -3.88
N HIS A 10 -21.00 9.30 -5.14
CA HIS A 10 -21.91 8.27 -5.65
C HIS A 10 -21.21 7.30 -6.62
N THR A 11 -19.88 7.22 -6.57
CA THR A 11 -19.10 6.27 -7.36
C THR A 11 -18.77 5.02 -6.55
N TYR A 12 -18.46 3.93 -7.23
CA TYR A 12 -18.00 2.70 -6.59
C TYR A 12 -16.52 2.82 -6.21
N ILE A 13 -16.17 2.45 -4.97
CA ILE A 13 -14.79 2.46 -4.41
C ILE A 13 -14.02 3.77 -4.76
N PRO A 14 -14.53 4.95 -4.33
CA PRO A 14 -13.92 6.23 -4.69
C PRO A 14 -12.47 6.36 -4.21
N ASP A 15 -12.12 5.71 -3.10
CA ASP A 15 -10.80 5.72 -2.49
C ASP A 15 -9.68 5.16 -3.38
N GLU A 16 -10.02 4.32 -4.37
CA GLU A 16 -9.03 3.77 -5.31
C GLU A 16 -8.62 4.75 -6.42
N PHE A 17 -9.38 5.82 -6.67
CA PHE A 17 -9.07 6.73 -7.79
C PHE A 17 -9.24 8.23 -7.50
N PHE A 18 -9.98 8.65 -6.48
CA PHE A 18 -10.26 10.08 -6.30
C PHE A 18 -8.99 10.89 -5.98
N VAL A 19 -8.10 10.35 -5.13
CA VAL A 19 -6.87 11.04 -4.71
C VAL A 19 -5.96 11.21 -5.91
N GLN A 20 -5.75 10.14 -6.67
CA GLN A 20 -4.94 10.08 -7.88
C GLN A 20 -5.48 11.06 -8.92
N THR A 21 -6.80 11.05 -9.14
CA THR A 21 -7.47 11.96 -10.09
C THR A 21 -7.27 13.43 -9.72
N VAL A 22 -7.48 13.79 -8.45
CA VAL A 22 -7.30 15.17 -7.98
C VAL A 22 -5.83 15.59 -8.04
N MET A 23 -4.92 14.68 -7.68
CA MET A 23 -3.48 14.95 -7.65
C MET A 23 -2.92 15.24 -9.05
N ILE A 24 -3.22 14.40 -10.04
CA ILE A 24 -2.68 14.56 -11.39
C ILE A 24 -3.26 15.77 -12.13
N ASN A 25 -4.47 16.20 -11.77
CA ASN A 25 -5.12 17.40 -12.32
C ASN A 25 -4.80 18.67 -11.53
N SER A 26 -3.67 18.70 -10.82
CA SER A 26 -3.24 19.84 -10.01
C SER A 26 -1.75 20.07 -10.16
N ASN A 27 -1.27 21.23 -9.71
CA ASN A 27 0.16 21.56 -9.69
C ASN A 27 0.99 20.62 -8.78
N PHE A 28 0.35 19.78 -7.95
CA PHE A 28 1.06 18.76 -7.16
C PHE A 28 1.62 17.63 -8.02
N ALA A 29 1.12 17.45 -9.25
CA ALA A 29 1.65 16.48 -10.20
C ALA A 29 3.15 16.65 -10.48
N ASP A 30 3.68 17.87 -10.36
CA ASP A 30 5.09 18.16 -10.57
C ASP A 30 6.00 17.58 -9.47
N ASN A 31 5.43 17.33 -8.29
CA ASN A 31 6.14 16.82 -7.11
C ASN A 31 5.95 15.30 -6.92
N LEU A 32 5.38 14.60 -7.90
CA LEU A 32 5.21 13.15 -7.84
C LEU A 32 6.57 12.44 -7.79
N HIS A 33 6.74 11.55 -6.81
CA HIS A 33 7.93 10.68 -6.69
C HIS A 33 8.10 9.80 -7.93
N SER A 34 7.00 9.24 -8.43
CA SER A 34 6.94 8.47 -9.66
C SER A 34 5.83 9.02 -10.55
N LYS A 35 6.13 9.19 -11.85
CA LYS A 35 5.16 9.59 -12.88
C LYS A 35 4.71 8.39 -13.73
N LYS A 36 5.09 7.18 -13.33
CA LYS A 36 4.60 5.96 -13.97
C LYS A 36 3.14 5.73 -13.57
N PHE A 37 2.38 5.20 -14.51
CA PHE A 37 0.99 4.78 -14.30
C PHE A 37 0.93 3.27 -14.52
N ASP A 38 1.56 2.55 -13.60
CA ASP A 38 1.60 1.10 -13.53
C ASP A 38 1.04 0.64 -12.17
N ASP A 39 0.84 -0.67 -12.04
CA ASP A 39 0.31 -1.28 -10.82
C ASP A 39 1.44 -1.64 -9.84
N ASP A 40 2.55 -0.90 -9.86
CA ASP A 40 3.67 -1.12 -8.96
C ASP A 40 3.39 -0.58 -7.54
N HIS A 41 4.12 -1.11 -6.57
CA HIS A 41 4.00 -0.68 -5.17
C HIS A 41 4.96 0.47 -4.81
N GLU A 42 5.79 0.93 -5.75
CA GLU A 42 6.81 1.94 -5.51
C GLU A 42 6.18 3.31 -5.28
N ALA A 43 5.13 3.65 -6.04
CA ALA A 43 4.47 4.95 -5.92
C ALA A 43 3.80 5.18 -4.55
N CYS A 44 3.35 4.12 -3.89
CA CYS A 44 2.68 4.19 -2.58
C CYS A 44 3.49 3.61 -1.42
N LEU A 45 4.69 3.06 -1.70
CA LEU A 45 5.58 2.41 -0.74
C LEU A 45 4.86 1.40 0.16
N ARG A 46 3.89 0.68 -0.40
CA ARG A 46 3.06 -0.31 0.30
C ARG A 46 3.06 -1.61 -0.46
N TYR A 47 3.72 -2.61 0.10
CA TYR A 47 3.79 -3.93 -0.48
C TYR A 47 2.48 -4.70 -0.27
N ILE A 48 1.88 -5.17 -1.36
CA ILE A 48 0.64 -5.97 -1.37
C ILE A 48 0.81 -7.15 -2.32
N ASP A 49 0.83 -8.37 -1.83
CA ASP A 49 0.92 -9.50 -2.75
C ASP A 49 -0.47 -9.92 -3.27
N TRP A 50 -0.68 -9.70 -4.56
CA TRP A 50 -1.87 -10.09 -5.33
C TRP A 50 -1.71 -11.39 -6.12
N THR A 51 -0.50 -11.96 -6.16
CA THR A 51 -0.18 -13.15 -6.96
C THR A 51 -0.51 -14.44 -6.23
N ARG A 52 -0.49 -14.43 -4.89
CA ARG A 52 -0.80 -15.59 -4.03
C ARG A 52 -2.25 -15.60 -3.49
N GLY A 53 -3.19 -14.92 -4.16
CA GLY A 53 -4.63 -14.94 -3.87
C GLY A 53 -5.27 -13.55 -3.74
N HIS A 54 -6.37 -13.45 -2.99
CA HIS A 54 -6.95 -12.15 -2.59
C HIS A 54 -6.17 -11.61 -1.40
N PRO A 55 -5.66 -10.37 -1.44
CA PRO A 55 -4.33 -10.00 -1.01
C PRO A 55 -3.74 -10.92 0.06
N TYR A 56 -2.64 -11.58 -0.29
CA TYR A 56 -2.02 -12.63 0.51
C TYR A 56 -1.75 -12.16 1.94
N THR A 57 -1.90 -13.10 2.87
CA THR A 57 -1.60 -12.87 4.29
C THR A 57 -0.24 -13.47 4.59
N PHE A 58 0.74 -12.59 4.81
CA PHE A 58 2.13 -12.97 5.03
C PHE A 58 2.30 -13.77 6.32
N LYS A 59 3.26 -14.68 6.28
CA LYS A 59 3.67 -15.53 7.40
C LYS A 59 5.16 -15.34 7.69
N SER A 60 5.64 -16.00 8.73
CA SER A 60 7.01 -15.86 9.21
C SER A 60 8.08 -16.35 8.23
N GLU A 61 7.70 -17.18 7.25
CA GLU A 61 8.52 -17.60 6.11
C GLU A 61 8.75 -16.47 5.09
N ASP A 62 7.83 -15.50 5.00
CA ASP A 62 7.92 -14.38 4.05
C ASP A 62 8.74 -13.19 4.61
N TYR A 63 9.39 -13.37 5.76
CA TYR A 63 10.08 -12.28 6.47
C TYR A 63 11.18 -11.62 5.62
N ASP A 64 12.01 -12.42 4.95
CA ASP A 64 13.12 -11.87 4.14
C ASP A 64 12.59 -11.16 2.89
N GLU A 65 11.49 -11.65 2.29
CA GLU A 65 10.81 -10.96 1.20
C GLU A 65 10.31 -9.57 1.65
N LEU A 66 9.66 -9.51 2.81
CA LEU A 66 9.15 -8.26 3.38
C LEU A 66 10.26 -7.26 3.69
N MET A 67 11.34 -7.72 4.32
CA MET A 67 12.47 -6.84 4.68
C MET A 67 13.23 -6.32 3.46
N ASN A 68 13.21 -7.06 2.35
CA ASN A 68 13.85 -6.66 1.09
C ASN A 68 12.89 -5.99 0.09
N SER A 69 11.63 -5.75 0.46
CA SER A 69 10.60 -5.23 -0.45
C SER A 69 10.83 -3.79 -0.93
N GLY A 70 11.71 -3.03 -0.26
CA GLY A 70 11.90 -1.59 -0.51
C GLY A 70 10.71 -0.71 -0.11
N CYS A 71 9.61 -1.29 0.36
CA CYS A 71 8.41 -0.59 0.80
C CYS A 71 8.46 -0.23 2.29
N LEU A 72 7.78 0.83 2.69
CA LEU A 72 7.68 1.25 4.09
C LEU A 72 6.63 0.47 4.88
N PHE A 73 5.59 0.01 4.18
CA PHE A 73 4.49 -0.75 4.76
C PHE A 73 4.19 -1.99 3.93
N ALA A 74 3.51 -2.97 4.54
CA ALA A 74 3.01 -4.15 3.84
C ALA A 74 1.62 -4.56 4.34
N ARG A 75 0.88 -5.33 3.54
CA ARG A 75 -0.37 -6.01 3.95
C ARG A 75 -0.56 -7.32 3.15
N LYS A 76 -1.19 -8.35 3.69
CA LYS A 76 -1.90 -8.39 4.99
C LYS A 76 -1.14 -9.22 6.04
N PHE A 77 -1.46 -8.96 7.30
CA PHE A 77 -0.98 -9.73 8.44
C PHE A 77 -2.17 -10.21 9.26
N SER A 78 -2.05 -11.39 9.87
CA SER A 78 -3.08 -11.96 10.74
C SER A 78 -2.43 -12.65 11.93
N ILE A 79 -2.64 -12.13 13.13
CA ILE A 79 -2.13 -12.73 14.38
C ILE A 79 -2.70 -14.13 14.64
N VAL A 80 -3.91 -14.41 14.12
CA VAL A 80 -4.57 -15.71 14.26
C VAL A 80 -3.89 -16.75 13.36
N GLN A 81 -3.45 -16.33 12.17
CA GLN A 81 -2.78 -17.22 11.22
C GLN A 81 -1.29 -17.40 11.56
N ASP A 82 -0.60 -16.31 11.88
CA ASP A 82 0.79 -16.32 12.30
C ASP A 82 1.17 -15.03 13.05
N ASP A 83 1.26 -15.10 14.37
CA ASP A 83 1.74 -14.00 15.21
C ASP A 83 3.27 -13.81 15.14
N LYS A 84 4.02 -14.83 14.71
CA LYS A 84 5.50 -14.78 14.70
C LYS A 84 6.02 -13.75 13.72
N ILE A 85 5.37 -13.59 12.55
CA ILE A 85 5.78 -12.58 11.57
C ILE A 85 5.68 -11.17 12.14
N VAL A 86 4.57 -10.85 12.83
CA VAL A 86 4.35 -9.54 13.44
C VAL A 86 5.41 -9.27 14.51
N ARG A 87 5.71 -10.25 15.35
CA ARG A 87 6.77 -10.13 16.37
C ARG A 87 8.15 -9.96 15.78
N LYS A 88 8.52 -10.73 14.74
CA LYS A 88 9.81 -10.59 14.06
C LYS A 88 9.98 -9.19 13.49
N ILE A 89 9.01 -8.71 12.71
CA ILE A 89 9.04 -7.36 12.11
C ILE A 89 9.13 -6.29 13.20
N THR A 90 8.29 -6.40 14.24
CA THR A 90 8.28 -5.42 15.35
C THR A 90 9.62 -5.39 16.07
N SER A 91 10.23 -6.54 16.31
CA SER A 91 11.55 -6.62 16.94
C SER A 91 12.63 -5.96 16.07
N THR A 92 12.58 -6.16 14.76
CA THR A 92 13.54 -5.54 13.83
C THR A 92 13.37 -4.03 13.76
N VAL A 93 12.13 -3.54 13.68
CA VAL A 93 11.84 -2.10 13.58
C VAL A 93 12.15 -1.36 14.88
N LEU A 94 11.98 -1.99 16.05
CA LEU A 94 12.27 -1.36 17.34
C LEU A 94 13.75 -1.39 17.73
N ASN A 95 14.54 -2.31 17.18
CA ASN A 95 15.98 -2.45 17.49
C ASN A 95 16.90 -1.98 16.36
N GLY A 96 16.33 -1.52 15.24
CA GLY A 96 17.06 -0.98 14.09
C GLY A 96 17.33 0.51 14.17
#